data_AF-A0A2E9JHW6-F1
#
_entry.id   AF-A0A2E9JHW6-F1
#
_cell.length_a   1.000
_cell.length_b   1.000
_cell.length_c   1.000
_cell.angle_alpha   90.00
_cell.angle_beta   90.00
_cell.angle_gamma   90.00
#
_symmetry.space_group_name_H-M   'P 1'
#
loop_
_entity.id
_entity.type
_entity.pdbx_description
1 polymer ?
#
loop_
_entity_poly.entity_id
_entity_poly.type
_entity_poly.pdbx_seq_one_letter_code
_entity_poly.pdbx_strand_id
1 'polypeptide(L)'
;MAILQSGYTDAQRTNASARSSRLYKDISLSFERNLATQDIIQKTDIEAVKQSVKNLILTNHYERPFHPEIGSSVRSILFEPINPITANTLTRLIGEVIANFEPRARLVAVDARPNFDDNAYEVTIGFYVVNIPGELVSLDVMLERSR
;
A
#
# COMPACT_ATOMS: atom_id res chain seq x y z
N MET A 1 11.43 8.18 33.56
CA MET A 1 11.94 7.92 32.20
C MET A 1 10.74 7.72 31.29
N ALA A 2 10.48 8.68 30.40
CA ALA A 2 9.45 8.50 29.38
C ALA A 2 10.07 7.66 28.25
N ILE A 3 9.52 6.48 28.01
CA ILE A 3 9.85 5.69 26.82
C ILE A 3 9.26 6.47 25.64
N LEU A 4 10.13 7.13 24.88
CA LEU A 4 9.76 7.67 23.56
C LEU A 4 9.50 6.47 22.66
N GLN A 5 8.24 6.14 22.41
CA GLN A 5 7.84 5.19 21.38
C GLN A 5 8.09 5.83 20.00
N SER A 6 9.35 5.83 19.58
CA SER A 6 9.79 6.20 18.24
C SER A 6 9.51 5.03 17.30
N GLY A 7 8.31 4.98 16.72
CA GLY A 7 7.97 3.88 15.80
C GLY A 7 6.75 4.08 14.90
N TYR A 8 6.09 5.24 14.95
CA TYR A 8 4.96 5.53 14.05
C TYR A 8 5.41 6.56 13.01
N THR A 9 5.50 6.13 11.75
CA THR A 9 5.89 6.97 10.62
C THR A 9 4.65 7.59 9.99
N ASP A 10 4.23 8.72 10.54
CA ASP A 10 3.06 9.50 10.08
C ASP A 10 1.73 8.99 10.68
N ALA A 11 0.81 8.48 9.85
CA ALA A 11 -0.59 8.32 10.20
C ALA A 11 -0.94 7.17 11.17
N GLN A 12 0.01 6.29 11.48
CA GLN A 12 -0.24 5.18 12.40
C GLN A 12 -0.54 5.62 13.84
N ARG A 13 -0.28 6.90 14.18
CA ARG A 13 -0.60 7.45 15.52
C ARG A 13 -2.10 7.56 15.78
N THR A 14 -2.91 7.66 14.72
CA THR A 14 -4.37 7.76 14.81
C THR A 14 -5.09 6.42 14.58
N ASN A 15 -4.33 5.33 14.54
CA ASN A 15 -4.85 3.98 14.29
C ASN A 15 -5.81 3.53 15.41
N ALA A 16 -6.93 2.89 15.06
CA ALA A 16 -7.96 2.46 16.01
C ALA A 16 -8.56 3.59 16.86
N SER A 17 -8.67 4.79 16.30
CA SER A 17 -9.26 5.95 17.00
C SER A 17 -10.74 5.71 17.34
N ALA A 18 -11.13 6.03 18.58
CA ALA A 18 -12.54 5.99 19.01
C ALA A 18 -13.47 6.94 18.24
N ARG A 19 -12.89 7.86 17.45
CA ARG A 19 -13.63 8.78 16.56
C ARG A 19 -13.92 8.18 15.19
N SER A 20 -13.34 7.02 14.85
CA SER A 20 -13.63 6.32 13.60
C SER A 20 -15.05 5.74 13.64
N SER A 21 -15.83 5.99 12.59
CA SER A 21 -17.19 5.45 12.48
C SER A 21 -17.21 3.94 12.20
N ARG A 22 -16.13 3.40 11.63
CA ARG A 22 -15.96 1.98 11.32
C ARG A 22 -14.51 1.57 11.47
N LEU A 23 -14.28 0.54 12.28
CA LEU A 23 -12.95 -0.05 12.50
C LEU A 23 -12.68 -1.11 11.42
N TYR A 24 -11.66 -0.89 10.59
CA TYR A 24 -11.19 -1.90 9.65
C TYR A 24 -10.22 -2.85 10.36
N LYS A 25 -10.34 -4.15 10.12
CA LYS A 25 -9.44 -5.16 10.67
C LYS A 25 -9.12 -6.20 9.60
N ASP A 26 -7.86 -6.62 9.57
CA ASP A 26 -7.36 -7.67 8.70
C ASP A 26 -6.28 -8.49 9.45
N ILE A 27 -5.92 -9.64 8.91
CA ILE A 27 -4.81 -10.46 9.41
C ILE A 27 -3.47 -9.95 8.84
N SER A 28 -2.39 -10.08 9.59
CA SER A 28 -1.04 -9.83 9.06
C SER A 28 -0.63 -10.94 8.10
N LEU A 29 -0.11 -10.59 6.92
CA LEU A 29 0.41 -11.56 5.95
C LEU A 29 1.67 -12.29 6.43
N SER A 30 2.34 -11.79 7.47
CA SER A 30 3.46 -12.51 8.10
C SER A 30 3.02 -13.74 8.87
N PHE A 31 1.72 -13.85 9.21
CA PHE A 31 1.15 -14.89 10.08
C PHE A 31 1.93 -15.09 11.39
N GLU A 32 2.64 -14.05 11.84
CA GLU A 32 3.41 -14.08 13.07
C GLU A 32 2.48 -14.17 14.28
N ARG A 33 2.99 -14.85 15.31
CA ARG A 33 2.30 -15.02 16.58
C ARG A 33 2.54 -13.80 17.46
N ASN A 34 1.46 -13.25 18.01
CA ASN A 34 1.52 -12.24 19.05
C ASN A 34 2.08 -12.88 20.33
N LEU A 35 3.20 -12.34 20.84
CA LEU A 35 3.87 -12.86 22.05
C LEU A 35 3.02 -12.73 23.32
N ALA A 36 2.06 -11.81 23.38
CA ALA A 36 1.21 -11.60 24.54
C ALA A 36 -0.06 -12.47 24.48
N THR A 37 -0.82 -12.39 23.40
CA THR A 37 -2.11 -13.10 23.28
C THR A 37 -1.97 -14.51 22.73
N GLN A 38 -0.81 -14.85 22.16
CA GLN A 38 -0.53 -16.14 21.54
C GLN A 38 -1.35 -16.42 20.25
N ASP A 39 -2.09 -15.41 19.76
CA ASP A 39 -2.88 -15.44 18.52
C ASP A 39 -2.12 -14.86 17.31
N ILE A 40 -2.74 -14.87 16.12
CA ILE A 40 -2.21 -14.20 14.92
C ILE A 40 -2.27 -12.68 15.09
N ILE A 41 -1.23 -11.98 14.65
CA ILE A 41 -1.20 -10.51 14.64
C ILE A 41 -2.26 -9.97 13.68
N GLN A 42 -3.10 -9.06 14.19
CA GLN A 42 -4.11 -8.35 13.41
C GLN A 42 -3.59 -6.96 13.02
N LYS A 43 -3.88 -6.56 11.79
CA LYS A 43 -3.69 -5.20 11.27
C LYS A 43 -4.99 -4.45 11.36
N THR A 44 -4.95 -3.24 11.91
CA THR A 44 -6.15 -2.42 12.12
C THR A 44 -6.07 -1.14 11.30
N ASP A 45 -7.25 -0.64 10.91
CA ASP A 45 -7.49 0.67 10.29
C ASP A 45 -6.49 1.00 9.18
N ILE A 46 -5.59 1.95 9.42
CA ILE A 46 -4.67 2.49 8.42
C ILE A 46 -3.70 1.41 7.94
N GLU A 47 -3.24 0.54 8.83
CA GLU A 47 -2.31 -0.53 8.47
C GLU A 47 -2.97 -1.58 7.60
N ALA A 48 -4.24 -1.91 7.87
CA ALA A 48 -5.00 -2.84 7.03
C ALA A 48 -5.20 -2.28 5.62
N VAL A 49 -5.48 -0.98 5.49
CA VAL A 49 -5.61 -0.32 4.18
C VAL A 49 -4.26 -0.24 3.46
N LYS A 50 -3.16 0.12 4.15
CA LYS A 50 -1.79 0.09 3.57
C LYS A 50 -1.44 -1.30 3.04
N GLN A 51 -1.75 -2.36 3.80
CA GLN A 51 -1.53 -3.74 3.38
C GLN A 51 -2.35 -4.09 2.12
N SER A 52 -3.64 -3.73 2.10
CA SER A 52 -4.52 -3.99 0.96
C SER A 52 -4.04 -3.29 -0.31
N VAL A 53 -3.67 -2.00 -0.22
CA VAL A 53 -3.12 -1.22 -1.35
C VAL A 53 -1.84 -1.87 -1.88
N LYS A 54 -0.91 -2.25 -0.99
CA LYS A 54 0.33 -2.93 -1.38
C LYS A 54 0.05 -4.24 -2.12
N ASN A 55 -0.86 -5.07 -1.60
CA ASN A 55 -1.23 -6.34 -2.24
C ASN A 55 -1.83 -6.13 -3.63
N LEU A 56 -2.72 -5.14 -3.74
CA LEU A 56 -3.40 -4.83 -4.99
C LEU A 56 -2.43 -4.38 -6.08
N ILE A 57 -1.42 -3.57 -5.74
CA ILE A 57 -0.36 -3.16 -6.68
C ILE A 57 0.50 -4.35 -7.10
N LEU A 58 0.79 -5.29 -6.19
CA LEU A 58 1.62 -6.45 -6.50
C LEU A 58 0.89 -7.57 -7.25
N THR A 59 -0.45 -7.55 -7.24
CA THR A 59 -1.28 -8.56 -7.91
C THR A 59 -1.25 -8.34 -9.43
N ASN A 60 -0.94 -9.37 -10.21
CA ASN A 60 -1.01 -9.29 -11.69
C ASN A 60 -2.41 -9.60 -12.21
N HIS A 61 -2.67 -9.18 -13.45
CA HIS A 61 -3.88 -9.60 -14.17
C HIS A 61 -3.96 -11.13 -14.23
N TYR A 62 -5.18 -11.66 -14.14
CA TYR A 62 -5.47 -13.10 -14.14
C TYR A 62 -4.99 -13.90 -12.91
N GLU A 63 -4.40 -13.28 -11.89
CA GLU A 63 -4.07 -13.99 -10.63
C GLU A 63 -5.31 -14.32 -9.79
N ARG A 64 -6.41 -13.58 -9.98
CA ARG A 64 -7.69 -13.83 -9.30
C ARG A 64 -8.66 -14.58 -10.25
N PRO A 65 -8.98 -15.87 -9.99
CA PRO A 65 -9.74 -16.69 -10.93
C PRO A 65 -11.11 -16.16 -11.33
N PHE A 66 -11.83 -15.53 -10.40
CA PHE A 66 -13.19 -15.03 -10.63
C PHE A 66 -13.26 -13.53 -10.93
N HIS A 67 -12.11 -12.85 -10.85
CA HIS A 67 -12.00 -11.41 -11.05
C HIS A 67 -10.68 -11.09 -11.78
N PRO A 68 -10.50 -11.55 -13.03
CA PRO A 68 -9.26 -11.36 -13.77
C PRO A 68 -8.92 -9.88 -14.03
N GLU A 69 -9.92 -9.00 -13.94
CA GLU A 69 -9.80 -7.54 -14.03
C GLU A 69 -9.08 -6.93 -12.83
N ILE A 70 -9.07 -7.61 -11.68
CA ILE A 70 -8.39 -7.13 -10.47
C ILE A 70 -6.92 -7.51 -10.56
N GLY A 71 -6.13 -6.58 -11.08
CA GLY A 71 -4.69 -6.69 -11.11
C GLY A 71 -4.07 -5.41 -11.65
N SER A 72 -2.83 -5.16 -11.25
CA SER A 72 -2.00 -4.15 -11.89
C SER A 72 -1.02 -4.89 -12.81
N SER A 73 -0.85 -4.43 -14.05
CA SER A 73 0.22 -4.99 -14.91
C SER A 73 1.58 -4.37 -14.57
N VAL A 74 1.77 -3.87 -13.34
CA VAL A 74 2.96 -3.12 -12.94
C VAL A 74 4.21 -3.98 -13.12
N ARG A 75 4.15 -5.27 -12.79
CA ARG A 75 5.29 -6.18 -12.93
C ARG A 75 5.78 -6.30 -14.38
N SER A 76 4.89 -6.21 -15.37
CA SER A 76 5.28 -6.26 -16.79
C SER A 76 6.11 -5.03 -17.19
N ILE A 77 5.79 -3.85 -16.65
CA ILE A 77 6.52 -2.60 -16.90
C ILE A 77 7.92 -2.62 -16.28
N LEU A 78 8.11 -3.36 -15.18
CA LEU A 78 9.43 -3.51 -14.55
C LEU A 78 10.45 -4.25 -15.43
N PHE A 79 10.02 -4.89 -16.53
CA PHE A 79 10.92 -5.50 -17.52
C PHE A 79 11.28 -4.55 -18.68
N GLU A 80 10.60 -3.42 -18.81
CA GLU A 80 10.90 -2.41 -19.82
C GLU A 80 12.12 -1.56 -19.40
N PRO A 81 12.86 -0.97 -20.36
CA PRO A 81 13.98 -0.09 -20.03
C PRO A 81 13.52 1.11 -19.20
N ILE A 82 14.27 1.44 -18.15
CA ILE A 82 13.92 2.54 -17.24
C ILE A 82 13.96 3.87 -17.98
N ASN A 83 12.82 4.55 -18.00
CA ASN A 83 12.69 5.88 -18.57
C ASN A 83 11.52 6.67 -17.92
N PRO A 84 11.42 7.98 -18.15
CA PRO A 84 10.31 8.78 -17.61
C PRO A 84 8.93 8.41 -18.16
N ILE A 85 8.85 7.81 -19.35
CA ILE A 85 7.58 7.43 -19.99
C ILE A 85 6.97 6.20 -19.31
N THR A 86 7.81 5.21 -18.97
CA THR A 86 7.41 4.02 -18.19
C THR A 86 7.02 4.41 -16.77
N ALA A 87 7.74 5.34 -16.15
CA ALA A 87 7.38 5.90 -14.85
C ALA A 87 5.97 6.56 -14.84
N ASN A 88 5.66 7.36 -15.86
CA ASN A 88 4.33 7.95 -16.02
C ASN A 88 3.24 6.89 -16.24
N THR A 89 3.53 5.86 -17.04
CA THR A 89 2.61 4.75 -17.28
C THR A 89 2.32 3.99 -15.98
N LEU A 90 3.37 3.72 -15.20
CA LEU A 90 3.28 3.05 -13.90
C LEU A 90 2.44 3.87 -12.92
N THR A 91 2.68 5.18 -12.85
CA THR A 91 1.90 6.13 -12.03
C THR A 91 0.41 6.06 -12.35
N ARG A 92 0.07 6.09 -13.65
CA ARG A 92 -1.32 6.01 -14.11
C ARG A 92 -1.98 4.67 -13.74
N LEU A 93 -1.31 3.54 -14.01
CA LEU A 93 -1.87 2.22 -13.73
C LEU A 93 -2.10 1.99 -12.24
N ILE A 94 -1.16 2.39 -11.39
CA ILE A 94 -1.33 2.31 -9.93
C ILE A 94 -2.52 3.16 -9.49
N GLY A 95 -2.63 4.38 -10.02
CA GLY A 95 -3.76 5.26 -9.72
C GLY A 95 -5.11 4.67 -10.09
N GLU A 96 -5.23 4.13 -11.31
CA GLU A 96 -6.46 3.49 -11.81
C GLU A 96 -6.85 2.27 -10.96
N VAL A 97 -5.89 1.41 -10.65
CA VAL A 97 -6.14 0.18 -9.88
C VAL A 97 -6.61 0.51 -8.45
N ILE A 98 -5.96 1.45 -7.77
CA ILE A 98 -6.35 1.85 -6.42
C ILE A 98 -7.74 2.50 -6.42
N ALA A 99 -8.01 3.41 -7.37
CA ALA A 99 -9.30 4.09 -7.46
C ALA A 99 -10.46 3.13 -7.75
N ASN A 100 -10.23 2.08 -8.53
CA ASN A 100 -11.26 1.11 -8.91
C ASN A 100 -11.50 0.02 -7.86
N PHE A 101 -10.45 -0.46 -7.19
CA PHE A 101 -10.52 -1.68 -6.37
C PHE A 101 -10.27 -1.47 -4.88
N GLU A 102 -9.93 -0.26 -4.42
CA GLU A 102 -9.78 0.06 -2.99
C GLU A 102 -10.60 1.31 -2.59
N PRO A 103 -11.93 1.19 -2.42
CA PRO A 103 -12.81 2.34 -2.14
C PRO A 103 -12.56 3.00 -0.79
N ARG A 104 -11.81 2.36 0.12
CA ARG A 104 -11.42 2.95 1.42
C ARG A 104 -10.25 3.92 1.29
N ALA A 105 -9.47 3.83 0.22
CA ALA A 105 -8.32 4.70 -0.03
C ALA A 105 -8.70 5.80 -1.03
N ARG A 106 -8.93 7.02 -0.53
CA ARG A 106 -9.13 8.19 -1.37
C ARG A 106 -7.76 8.70 -1.84
N LEU A 107 -7.40 8.32 -3.06
CA LEU A 107 -6.13 8.66 -3.67
C LEU A 107 -5.94 10.18 -3.78
N VAL A 108 -4.75 10.67 -3.45
CA VAL A 108 -4.33 12.08 -3.59
C VAL A 108 -3.29 12.20 -4.68
N ALA A 109 -2.24 11.39 -4.60
CA ALA A 109 -1.13 11.41 -5.55
C ALA A 109 -0.44 10.04 -5.61
N VAL A 110 0.09 9.73 -6.78
CA VAL A 110 1.06 8.65 -7.00
C VAL A 110 2.27 9.32 -7.65
N ASP A 111 3.45 9.08 -7.13
CA ASP A 111 4.71 9.55 -7.70
C ASP A 111 5.64 8.34 -7.88
N ALA A 112 6.00 8.05 -9.12
CA ALA A 112 6.93 6.97 -9.46
C ALA A 112 8.24 7.57 -9.98
N ARG A 113 9.32 7.41 -9.20
CA ARG A 113 10.64 7.91 -9.54
C ARG A 113 11.55 6.78 -9.99
N PRO A 114 12.14 6.86 -11.20
CA PRO A 114 13.11 5.88 -11.64
C PRO A 114 14.43 6.03 -10.84
N ASN A 115 14.91 4.93 -10.28
CA ASN A 115 16.26 4.80 -9.72
C ASN A 115 17.12 4.02 -10.74
N PHE A 116 18.00 4.75 -11.43
CA PHE A 116 18.85 4.20 -12.49
C PHE A 116 19.97 3.30 -11.96
N ASP A 117 20.41 3.52 -10.71
CA ASP A 117 21.53 2.78 -10.13
C ASP A 117 21.09 1.36 -9.73
N ASP A 118 19.90 1.25 -9.12
CA ASP A 118 19.34 -0.03 -8.64
C ASP A 118 18.42 -0.71 -9.66
N ASN A 119 18.24 -0.10 -10.82
CA ASN A 119 17.28 -0.53 -11.84
C ASN A 119 15.87 -0.80 -11.25
N ALA A 120 15.39 0.15 -10.46
CA ALA A 120 14.13 0.07 -9.71
C ALA A 120 13.28 1.34 -9.87
N TYR A 121 12.01 1.26 -9.46
CA TYR A 121 11.16 2.44 -9.30
C TYR A 121 10.80 2.62 -7.83
N GLU A 122 11.08 3.81 -7.31
CA GLU A 122 10.57 4.24 -6.01
C GLU A 122 9.19 4.84 -6.22
N VAL A 123 8.16 4.20 -5.66
CA VAL A 123 6.78 4.67 -5.77
C VAL A 123 6.28 5.14 -4.42
N THR A 124 5.91 6.41 -4.34
CA THR A 124 5.26 7.02 -3.19
C THR A 124 3.78 7.24 -3.49
N ILE A 125 2.92 6.73 -2.62
CA ILE A 125 1.47 6.80 -2.77
C ILE A 125 0.88 7.55 -1.59
N GLY A 126 0.30 8.71 -1.88
CA GLY A 126 -0.42 9.53 -0.91
C GLY A 126 -1.93 9.32 -1.01
N PHE A 127 -2.57 8.93 0.08
CA PHE A 127 -4.03 8.77 0.13
C PHE A 127 -4.61 9.11 1.51
N TYR A 128 -5.92 9.38 1.54
CA TYR A 128 -6.69 9.47 2.79
C TYR A 128 -7.53 8.23 2.99
N VAL A 129 -7.63 7.74 4.22
CA VAL A 129 -8.54 6.63 4.55
C VAL A 129 -9.93 7.19 4.85
N VAL A 130 -10.95 6.68 4.15
CA VAL A 130 -12.35 7.05 4.38
C VAL A 130 -12.73 6.66 5.82
N ASN A 131 -13.51 7.51 6.50
CA ASN A 131 -13.95 7.34 7.90
C ASN A 131 -12.87 7.48 8.97
N ILE A 132 -11.62 7.79 8.62
CA ILE A 132 -10.56 8.10 9.58
C ILE A 132 -10.20 9.59 9.45
N PRO A 133 -10.33 10.39 10.52
CA PRO A 133 -10.10 11.82 10.44
C PRO A 133 -8.61 12.16 10.27
N GLY A 134 -8.29 12.90 9.21
CA GLY A 134 -7.39 14.05 9.28
C GLY A 134 -5.91 13.87 8.95
N GLU A 135 -5.46 12.72 8.46
CA GLU A 135 -4.02 12.54 8.15
C GLU A 135 -3.78 11.93 6.77
N LEU A 136 -2.85 12.53 6.02
CA LEU A 136 -2.39 11.99 4.75
C LEU A 136 -1.54 10.75 5.06
N VAL A 137 -1.93 9.63 4.46
CA VAL A 137 -1.20 8.38 4.59
C VAL A 137 -0.23 8.29 3.43
N SER A 138 1.07 8.20 3.73
CA SER A 138 2.09 7.84 2.75
C SER A 138 2.39 6.34 2.80
N LEU A 139 2.51 5.74 1.62
CA LEU A 139 3.00 4.38 1.41
C LEU A 139 4.12 4.44 0.37
N ASP A 140 5.32 4.08 0.80
CA ASP A 140 6.48 3.94 -0.07
C ASP A 140 6.68 2.47 -0.43
N VAL A 141 6.78 2.21 -1.74
CA VAL A 141 6.98 0.87 -2.30
C VAL A 141 8.13 0.95 -3.30
N MET A 142 9.16 0.14 -3.06
CA MET A 142 10.21 -0.10 -4.04
C MET A 142 9.75 -1.22 -4.98
N LEU A 143 9.72 -0.92 -6.28
CA LEU A 143 9.38 -1.88 -7.32
C LEU A 143 10.63 -2.22 -8.12
N GLU A 144 11.10 -3.45 -7.93
CA GLU A 144 12.27 -3.99 -8.61
C GLU A 144 11.91 -5.29 -9.33
N ARG A 145 12.71 -5.63 -10.34
CA ARG A 145 12.61 -6.92 -11.01
C ARG A 145 13.08 -8.02 -10.05
N SER A 146 12.17 -8.91 -9.69
CA SER A 146 12.52 -10.16 -9.00
C SER A 146 13.45 -10.99 -9.89
N ARG A 147 14.60 -11.39 -9.32
CA ARG A 147 15.70 -12.09 -10.01
C ARG A 147 15.40 -13.57 -10.19
#